data_AF-A0A2A2RMD4-F1
#
_entry.id   AF-A0A2A2RMD4-F1
#
_cell.length_a   1.000
_cell.length_b   1.000
_cell.length_c   1.000
_cell.angle_alpha   90.00
_cell.angle_beta   90.00
_cell.angle_gamma   90.00
#
_symmetry.space_group_name_H-M   'P 1'
#
loop_
_entity.id
_entity.type
_entity.pdbx_description
1 polymer ?
#
loop_
_entity_poly.entity_id
_entity_poly.type
_entity_poly.pdbx_seq_one_letter_code
_entity_poly.pdbx_strand_id
1 'polypeptide(L)'
;AAPPAAVVVSAVTLIAPAPAVTPPSAAPVGPPVPSTIFKAWVEGLKINGVSATDRPRILIDGTAYAAGELVNGPLGISFVGYEPATRLLIFQDKTGATVKHRHR
;
A
#
# COMPACT_ATOMS: atom_id res chain seq x y z
N ALA A 1 40.62 35.44 -57.24
CA ALA A 1 39.35 35.18 -57.98
C ALA A 1 38.59 34.05 -57.28
N ALA A 2 37.27 33.99 -57.47
CA ALA A 2 36.33 32.96 -57.01
C ALA A 2 35.19 32.86 -58.05
N PRO A 3 34.18 31.96 -57.95
CA PRO A 3 33.99 30.74 -57.14
C PRO A 3 34.02 29.51 -58.11
N PRO A 4 33.04 28.56 -58.22
CA PRO A 4 32.21 27.83 -57.24
C PRO A 4 32.25 26.28 -57.38
N ALA A 5 31.87 25.53 -56.32
CA ALA A 5 31.30 24.17 -56.45
C ALA A 5 30.47 23.74 -55.21
N ALA A 6 29.19 23.50 -55.48
CA ALA A 6 28.20 22.60 -54.86
C ALA A 6 28.54 21.76 -53.60
N VAL A 7 27.76 22.01 -52.53
CA VAL A 7 26.74 21.11 -51.93
C VAL A 7 27.03 19.60 -51.90
N VAL A 8 27.08 18.98 -50.71
CA VAL A 8 26.02 18.08 -50.17
C VAL A 8 26.01 18.13 -48.63
N VAL A 9 24.82 18.21 -48.03
CA VAL A 9 24.59 18.08 -46.59
C VAL A 9 24.49 16.61 -46.21
N SER A 10 25.44 16.08 -45.42
CA SER A 10 25.27 14.77 -44.76
C SER A 10 24.57 14.94 -43.42
N ALA A 11 23.23 14.95 -43.45
CA ALA A 11 22.43 14.79 -42.25
C ALA A 11 22.58 13.34 -41.75
N VAL A 12 23.32 13.13 -40.66
CA VAL A 12 23.43 11.81 -40.04
C VAL A 12 22.10 11.45 -39.37
N THR A 13 21.49 10.36 -39.83
CA THR A 13 20.15 9.93 -39.45
C THR A 13 20.04 9.69 -37.94
N LEU A 14 19.10 10.39 -37.30
CA LEU A 14 18.72 10.14 -35.91
C LEU A 14 17.99 8.78 -35.83
N ILE A 15 18.72 7.71 -35.51
CA ILE A 15 18.15 6.42 -35.14
C ILE A 15 17.38 6.56 -33.83
N ALA A 16 16.08 6.83 -33.93
CA ALA A 16 15.16 6.78 -32.81
C ALA A 16 15.11 5.32 -32.29
N PRO A 17 15.40 5.06 -30.99
CA PRO A 17 15.15 3.75 -30.42
C PRO A 17 13.64 3.46 -30.48
N ALA A 18 13.28 2.24 -30.85
CA ALA A 18 11.88 1.81 -30.90
C ALA A 18 11.18 2.08 -29.57
N PRO A 19 9.87 2.40 -29.56
CA PRO A 19 9.13 2.53 -28.33
C PRO A 19 9.15 1.17 -27.62
N ALA A 20 9.93 1.10 -26.54
CA ALA A 20 9.89 -0.05 -25.66
C ALA A 20 8.44 -0.23 -25.22
N VAL A 21 7.86 -1.39 -25.52
CA VAL A 21 6.55 -1.77 -24.99
C VAL A 21 6.77 -2.11 -23.53
N THR A 22 6.87 -1.05 -22.72
CA THR A 22 6.92 -1.15 -21.27
C THR A 22 5.72 -2.01 -20.87
N PRO A 23 5.90 -3.14 -20.16
CA PRO A 23 4.76 -3.82 -19.56
C PRO A 23 4.00 -2.77 -18.77
N PRO A 24 2.65 -2.72 -18.83
CA PRO A 24 1.89 -1.66 -18.19
C PRO A 24 2.37 -1.55 -16.75
N SER A 25 3.06 -0.44 -16.46
CA SER A 25 3.68 -0.24 -15.16
C SER A 25 2.58 -0.46 -14.16
N ALA A 26 2.70 -1.53 -13.36
CA ALA A 26 1.66 -1.91 -12.42
C ALA A 26 1.51 -0.68 -11.53
N ALA A 27 0.42 0.08 -11.76
CA ALA A 27 0.26 1.40 -11.18
C ALA A 27 0.52 1.22 -9.69
N PRO A 28 1.41 2.03 -9.06
CA PRO A 28 1.78 1.83 -7.68
C PRO A 28 0.48 1.73 -6.91
N VAL A 29 0.17 0.51 -6.43
CA VAL A 29 -1.20 0.16 -6.06
C VAL A 29 -1.47 0.95 -4.80
N GLY A 30 -2.02 2.15 -4.99
CA GLY A 30 -2.17 3.14 -3.95
C GLY A 30 -2.87 2.44 -2.79
N PRO A 31 -2.28 2.48 -1.58
CA PRO A 31 -2.57 1.54 -0.49
C PRO A 31 -4.07 1.28 -0.45
N PRO A 32 -4.54 0.05 -0.75
CA PRO A 32 -5.84 -0.16 -1.36
C PRO A 32 -6.92 0.58 -0.59
N VAL A 33 -7.79 1.32 -1.29
CA VAL A 33 -8.72 2.25 -0.62
C VAL A 33 -9.51 1.48 0.42
N PRO A 34 -9.34 1.78 1.73
CA PRO A 34 -9.99 0.97 2.74
C PRO A 34 -11.48 1.19 2.68
N SER A 35 -12.22 0.11 2.42
CA SER A 35 -13.68 0.11 2.29
C SER A 35 -14.32 0.86 3.46
N THR A 36 -15.37 1.64 3.19
CA THR A 36 -16.05 2.43 4.23
C THR A 36 -16.51 1.56 5.40
N ILE A 37 -16.97 0.33 5.11
CA ILE A 37 -17.31 -0.69 6.11
C ILE A 37 -16.10 -1.11 6.96
N PHE A 38 -14.91 -1.24 6.37
CA PHE A 38 -13.69 -1.59 7.11
C PHE A 38 -13.29 -0.45 8.07
N LYS A 39 -13.32 0.81 7.60
CA LYS A 39 -13.09 1.98 8.47
C LYS A 39 -14.11 2.04 9.60
N ALA A 40 -15.40 1.94 9.28
CA ALA A 40 -16.48 1.98 10.28
C ALA A 40 -16.40 0.82 11.28
N TRP A 41 -16.05 -0.39 10.85
CA TRP A 41 -15.82 -1.53 11.75
C TRP A 41 -14.63 -1.29 12.67
N VAL A 42 -13.52 -0.78 12.14
CA VAL A 42 -12.33 -0.44 12.92
C VAL A 42 -12.58 0.73 13.89
N GLU A 43 -13.38 1.73 13.51
CA GLU A 43 -13.77 2.86 14.38
C GLU A 43 -14.79 2.45 15.45
N GLY A 44 -15.72 1.54 15.13
CA GLY A 44 -16.64 0.94 16.09
C GLY A 44 -16.02 -0.16 16.96
N LEU A 45 -14.73 -0.46 16.79
CA LEU A 45 -14.09 -1.62 17.39
C LEU A 45 -13.80 -1.41 18.87
N LYS A 46 -14.42 -2.22 19.74
CA LYS A 46 -14.18 -2.17 21.18
C LYS A 46 -12.90 -2.89 21.57
N ILE A 47 -11.78 -2.21 21.35
CA ILE A 47 -10.45 -2.63 21.81
C ILE A 47 -10.42 -2.51 23.34
N ASN A 48 -10.42 -3.65 24.03
CA ASN A 48 -10.36 -3.74 25.49
C ASN A 48 -8.92 -3.61 26.01
N GLY A 49 -7.93 -3.89 25.17
CA GLY A 49 -6.51 -3.74 25.49
C GLY A 49 -5.62 -4.17 24.34
N VAL A 50 -4.35 -3.77 24.41
CA VAL A 50 -3.32 -4.15 23.44
C VAL A 50 -2.02 -4.48 24.18
N SER A 51 -1.46 -5.66 23.92
CA SER A 51 -0.22 -6.14 24.49
C SER A 51 0.91 -5.92 23.48
N ALA A 52 1.79 -4.97 23.75
CA ALA A 52 2.92 -4.59 22.89
C ALA A 52 4.20 -5.38 23.20
N THR A 53 4.04 -6.67 23.50
CA THR A 53 5.15 -7.60 23.77
C THR A 53 5.71 -8.13 22.44
N ASP A 54 6.82 -8.89 22.49
CA ASP A 54 7.45 -9.62 21.37
C ASP A 54 6.45 -10.19 20.34
N ARG A 55 5.34 -10.77 20.82
CA ARG A 55 4.16 -11.05 20.00
C ARG A 55 3.07 -10.02 20.29
N PRO A 56 2.84 -9.01 19.43
CA PRO A 56 1.75 -8.07 19.62
C PRO A 56 0.40 -8.80 19.58
N ARG A 57 -0.42 -8.57 20.60
CA ARG A 57 -1.79 -9.09 20.72
C ARG A 57 -2.77 -7.97 21.03
N ILE A 58 -4.02 -8.16 20.63
CA ILE A 58 -5.10 -7.19 20.78
C ILE A 58 -6.31 -7.92 21.34
N LEU A 59 -7.01 -7.30 22.29
CA LEU A 59 -8.29 -7.78 22.78
C LEU A 59 -9.43 -6.99 22.13
N ILE A 60 -10.17 -7.61 21.22
CA ILE A 60 -11.41 -7.07 20.65
C ILE A 60 -12.57 -7.75 21.37
N ASP A 61 -13.45 -6.98 21.99
CA ASP A 61 -14.67 -7.52 22.61
C ASP A 61 -14.42 -8.72 23.55
N GLY A 62 -13.31 -8.67 24.31
CA GLY A 62 -12.84 -9.75 25.18
C GLY A 62 -12.07 -10.89 24.50
N THR A 63 -12.10 -10.99 23.16
CA THR A 63 -11.37 -12.01 22.39
C THR A 63 -9.96 -11.52 22.03
N ALA A 64 -8.94 -12.30 22.37
CA ALA A 64 -7.54 -11.98 22.11
C ALA A 64 -7.07 -12.54 20.75
N TYR A 65 -6.52 -11.68 19.90
CA TYR A 65 -5.98 -12.01 18.57
C TYR A 65 -4.50 -11.63 18.47
N ALA A 66 -3.71 -12.45 17.78
CA ALA A 66 -2.29 -12.19 17.52
C ALA A 66 -2.04 -11.49 16.17
N ALA A 67 -0.86 -10.88 16.00
CA ALA A 67 -0.45 -10.36 14.69
C ALA A 67 -0.34 -11.50 13.65
N GLY A 68 -0.86 -11.22 12.44
CA GLY A 68 -1.11 -12.19 11.38
C GLY A 68 -2.50 -12.84 11.43
N GLU A 69 -3.26 -12.68 12.52
CA GLU A 69 -4.50 -13.41 12.75
C GLU A 69 -5.74 -12.68 12.23
N LEU A 70 -6.76 -13.47 11.83
CA LEU A 70 -8.00 -12.94 11.26
C LEU A 70 -8.95 -12.48 12.39
N VAL A 71 -8.99 -11.18 12.61
CA VAL A 71 -9.89 -10.54 13.59
C VAL A 71 -11.35 -10.46 13.11
N ASN A 72 -11.60 -10.51 11.81
CA ASN A 72 -12.95 -10.53 11.27
C ASN A 72 -13.05 -11.47 10.05
N GLY A 73 -13.73 -12.60 10.22
CA GLY A 73 -14.07 -13.55 9.15
C GLY A 73 -14.87 -12.92 8.00
N PRO A 74 -16.10 -12.42 8.23
CA PRO A 74 -16.95 -11.91 7.14
C PRO A 74 -16.40 -10.68 6.39
N LEU A 75 -15.58 -9.84 7.02
CA LEU A 75 -14.88 -8.75 6.32
C LEU A 75 -13.50 -9.17 5.79
N GLY A 76 -12.96 -10.31 6.23
CA GLY A 76 -11.62 -10.75 5.87
C GLY A 76 -10.52 -9.84 6.44
N ILE A 77 -10.74 -9.27 7.63
CA ILE A 77 -9.78 -8.37 8.27
C ILE A 77 -8.80 -9.19 9.12
N SER A 78 -7.52 -9.03 8.86
CA SER A 78 -6.41 -9.50 9.67
C SER A 78 -5.80 -8.35 10.48
N PHE A 79 -5.30 -8.67 11.67
CA PHE A 79 -4.48 -7.75 12.45
C PHE A 79 -3.02 -7.91 12.02
N VAL A 80 -2.41 -6.85 11.48
CA VAL A 80 -1.04 -6.88 10.98
C VAL A 80 -0.03 -6.69 12.12
N GLY A 81 -0.32 -5.80 13.05
CA GLY A 81 0.59 -5.46 14.14
C GLY A 81 0.20 -4.18 14.87
N TYR A 82 0.87 -3.90 15.98
CA TYR A 82 0.66 -2.71 16.79
C TYR A 82 1.94 -1.90 16.90
N GLU A 83 1.81 -0.58 16.76
CA GLU A 83 2.93 0.36 16.82
C GLU A 83 2.89 1.11 18.16
N PRO A 84 3.65 0.68 19.19
CA PRO A 84 3.52 1.20 20.55
C PRO A 84 3.91 2.67 20.70
N ALA A 85 4.86 3.14 19.87
CA ALA A 85 5.33 4.53 19.89
C ALA A 85 4.19 5.53 19.57
N THR A 86 3.28 5.15 18.68
CA THR A 86 2.21 6.01 18.18
C THR A 86 0.81 5.57 18.68
N ARG A 87 0.74 4.37 19.28
CA ARG A 87 -0.48 3.65 19.70
C ARG A 87 -1.46 3.35 18.56
N LEU A 88 -0.95 3.13 17.35
CA LEU A 88 -1.78 2.70 16.22
C LEU A 88 -1.76 1.18 16.07
N LEU A 89 -2.95 0.59 16.04
CA LEU A 89 -3.18 -0.78 15.60
C LEU A 89 -3.31 -0.77 14.08
N ILE A 90 -2.58 -1.66 13.42
CA ILE A 90 -2.55 -1.81 11.97
C ILE A 90 -3.39 -3.04 11.62
N PHE A 91 -4.48 -2.81 10.90
CA PHE A 91 -5.33 -3.85 10.35
C PHE A 91 -5.17 -3.90 8.83
N GLN A 92 -5.35 -5.07 8.25
CA GLN A 92 -5.42 -5.28 6.80
C GLN A 92 -6.73 -5.97 6.44
N ASP A 93 -7.40 -5.50 5.39
CA ASP A 93 -8.59 -6.12 4.81
C ASP A 93 -8.21 -7.11 3.68
N LYS A 94 -9.13 -7.99 3.27
CA LYS A 94 -8.93 -8.95 2.18
C LYS A 94 -8.48 -8.32 0.86
N THR A 95 -8.81 -7.04 0.63
CA THR A 95 -8.34 -6.24 -0.50
C THR A 95 -6.86 -5.83 -0.43
N GLY A 96 -6.17 -6.13 0.68
CA GLY A 96 -4.82 -5.62 0.98
C GLY A 96 -4.82 -4.21 1.59
N ALA A 97 -5.97 -3.55 1.66
CA ALA A 97 -6.12 -2.23 2.28
C ALA A 97 -5.67 -2.26 3.73
N THR A 98 -4.84 -1.30 4.16
CA THR A 98 -4.46 -1.18 5.58
C THR A 98 -5.11 0.03 6.22
N VAL A 99 -5.70 -0.16 7.40
CA VAL A 99 -6.21 0.91 8.27
C VAL A 99 -5.39 0.93 9.54
N LYS A 100 -4.94 2.13 9.91
CA LYS A 100 -4.30 2.38 11.19
C LYS A 100 -5.31 3.01 12.14
N HIS A 101 -5.59 2.37 13.27
CA HIS A 101 -6.52 2.86 14.28
C HIS A 101 -5.79 3.25 15.55
N ARG A 102 -5.98 4.48 16.01
CA ARG A 102 -5.37 4.95 17.25
C ARG A 102 -6.24 4.56 18.44
N HIS A 103 -5.73 3.66 19.28
CA HIS A 103 -6.34 3.38 20.58
C HIS A 103 -6.27 4.66 21.45
N ARG A 104 -7.42 5.10 21.96
CA ARG A 104 -7.62 6.38 22.66
C ARG A 104 -7.57 6.21 24.17
#